data_AF-A0A929MQ59-F1
#
_entry.id   AF-A0A929MQ59-F1
#
_cell.length_a   1.000
_cell.length_b   1.000
_cell.length_c   1.000
_cell.angle_alpha   90.00
_cell.angle_beta   90.00
_cell.angle_gamma   90.00
#
_symmetry.space_group_name_H-M   'P 1'
#
loop_
_entity.id
_entity.type
_entity.pdbx_description
1 polymer ?
#
loop_
_entity_poly.entity_id
_entity_poly.type
_entity_poly.pdbx_seq_one_letter_code
_entity_poly.pdbx_strand_id
1 'polypeptide(L)'
;MRLPSFQLKQPLSLKWKWSILLFLVFNLIGVASLMGYRHLSQEQALAAIKANGQMRLDQTQSVLKAAKLDIDRLGTNAENARADDLSLLTALENSETSLRLYNSANQLVYETRRLDVPTVAASPQVDIYPYKKQLFVIGTVSLPGRDGATTGTLQYIYRPLQYQDWLAKQQQLSSWVLVAILLFSLVFAYG
;
A
#
# COMPACT_ATOMS: atom_id res chain seq x y z
N MET A 1 54.43 -48.40 -27.42
CA MET A 1 53.29 -47.47 -27.62
C MET A 1 53.11 -46.67 -26.35
N ARG A 2 53.38 -45.35 -26.37
CA ARG A 2 53.21 -44.47 -25.20
C ARG A 2 51.87 -43.73 -25.33
N LEU A 3 51.06 -43.80 -24.27
CA LEU A 3 49.78 -43.10 -24.14
C LEU A 3 49.98 -41.58 -24.29
N PRO A 4 49.05 -40.85 -24.94
CA PRO A 4 49.10 -39.40 -24.93
C PRO A 4 48.78 -38.93 -23.51
N SER A 5 49.75 -38.26 -22.90
CA SER A 5 49.62 -37.62 -21.62
C SER A 5 48.50 -36.58 -21.68
N PHE A 6 47.51 -36.73 -20.80
CA PHE A 6 46.55 -35.69 -20.49
C PHE A 6 47.32 -34.42 -20.11
N GLN A 7 47.33 -33.43 -21.01
CA GLN A 7 47.81 -32.09 -20.68
C GLN A 7 46.82 -31.48 -19.69
N LEU A 8 47.22 -31.46 -18.41
CA LEU A 8 46.50 -30.70 -17.40
C LEU A 8 46.40 -29.24 -17.84
N LYS A 9 45.16 -28.77 -17.88
CA LYS A 9 44.74 -27.36 -18.03
C LYS A 9 45.75 -26.44 -17.32
N GLN A 10 46.30 -25.49 -18.06
CA GLN A 10 47.12 -24.42 -17.51
C GLN A 10 46.43 -23.83 -16.25
N PRO A 11 47.16 -23.57 -15.16
CA PRO A 11 46.56 -22.95 -13.98
C PRO A 11 46.03 -21.58 -14.39
N LEU A 12 44.72 -21.36 -14.25
CA LEU A 12 44.08 -20.06 -14.41
C LEU A 12 44.94 -19.00 -13.72
N SER A 13 45.47 -18.05 -14.50
CA SER A 13 46.42 -17.06 -14.00
C SER A 13 45.82 -16.31 -12.79
N LEU A 14 46.67 -15.89 -11.85
CA LEU A 14 46.23 -15.18 -10.64
C LEU A 14 45.33 -13.97 -10.98
N LYS A 15 45.56 -13.31 -12.12
CA LYS A 15 44.76 -12.18 -12.64
C LYS A 15 43.28 -12.55 -12.83
N TRP A 16 43.00 -13.77 -13.30
CA TRP A 16 41.63 -14.25 -13.54
C TRP A 16 40.87 -14.48 -12.23
N LYS A 17 41.56 -14.96 -11.18
CA LYS A 17 40.98 -15.13 -9.84
C LYS A 17 40.58 -13.78 -9.24
N TRP A 18 41.41 -12.75 -9.42
CA TRP A 18 41.10 -11.38 -8.99
C TRP A 18 39.92 -10.78 -9.74
N SER A 19 39.82 -11.01 -11.06
CA SER A 19 38.65 -10.58 -11.84
C SER A 19 37.35 -11.24 -11.36
N ILE A 20 37.35 -12.55 -11.11
CA ILE A 20 36.18 -13.27 -10.57
C ILE A 20 35.82 -12.76 -9.17
N LEU A 21 36.82 -12.58 -8.30
CA LEU A 21 36.62 -12.07 -6.94
C LEU A 21 36.00 -10.66 -6.96
N LEU A 22 36.57 -9.75 -7.77
CA LEU A 22 36.04 -8.39 -7.93
C LEU A 22 34.63 -8.42 -8.47
N PHE A 23 34.36 -9.24 -9.49
CA PHE A 23 33.02 -9.40 -10.05
C PHE A 23 32.01 -9.84 -8.98
N LEU A 24 32.32 -10.88 -8.19
CA LEU A 24 31.46 -11.35 -7.11
C LEU A 24 31.21 -10.26 -6.05
N VAL A 25 32.25 -9.55 -5.62
CA VAL A 25 32.12 -8.48 -4.62
C VAL A 25 31.23 -7.35 -5.14
N PHE A 26 31.46 -6.84 -6.35
CA PHE A 26 30.63 -5.79 -6.93
C PHE A 26 29.19 -6.26 -7.16
N ASN A 27 29.00 -7.52 -7.55
CA ASN A 27 27.67 -8.10 -7.70
C ASN A 27 26.91 -8.12 -6.38
N LEU A 28 27.56 -8.56 -5.31
CA LEU A 28 26.99 -8.65 -3.97
C LEU A 28 26.64 -7.26 -3.42
N ILE A 29 27.50 -6.27 -3.64
CA ILE A 29 27.22 -4.86 -3.32
C ILE A 29 26.01 -4.35 -4.14
N GLY A 30 25.94 -4.67 -5.43
CA GLY A 30 24.82 -4.28 -6.29
C GLY A 30 23.48 -4.86 -5.81
N VAL A 31 23.46 -6.15 -5.47
CA VAL A 31 22.26 -6.83 -4.94
C VAL A 31 21.86 -6.24 -3.58
N ALA A 32 22.82 -6.06 -2.66
CA ALA A 32 22.56 -5.45 -1.36
C ALA A 32 22.01 -4.02 -1.49
N SER A 33 22.57 -3.22 -2.40
CA SER A 33 22.12 -1.85 -2.65
C SER A 33 20.70 -1.83 -3.24
N LEU A 34 20.40 -2.74 -4.17
CA LEU A 34 19.06 -2.86 -4.74
C LEU A 34 18.01 -3.26 -3.69
N MET A 35 18.36 -4.22 -2.82
CA MET A 35 17.50 -4.63 -1.71
C MET A 35 17.29 -3.50 -0.71
N GLY A 36 18.36 -2.77 -0.34
CA GLY A 36 18.29 -1.62 0.55
C GLY A 36 17.42 -0.49 -0.02
N TYR A 37 17.63 -0.14 -1.30
CA TYR A 37 16.82 0.87 -1.99
C TYR A 37 15.34 0.47 -2.00
N ARG A 38 15.04 -0.79 -2.32
CA ARG A 38 13.68 -1.30 -2.32
C ARG A 38 13.03 -1.18 -0.94
N HIS A 39 13.73 -1.60 0.11
CA HIS A 39 13.20 -1.56 1.46
C HIS A 39 12.87 -0.13 1.90
N LEU A 40 13.82 0.80 1.75
CA LEU A 40 13.63 2.22 2.09
C LEU A 40 12.52 2.86 1.27
N SER A 41 12.47 2.56 -0.03
CA SER A 41 11.43 3.08 -0.93
C SER A 41 10.03 2.59 -0.53
N GLN A 42 9.90 1.33 -0.09
CA GLN A 42 8.64 0.79 0.40
C GLN A 42 8.19 1.45 1.71
N GLU A 43 9.10 1.62 2.67
CA GLU A 43 8.80 2.27 3.94
C GLU A 43 8.32 3.71 3.75
N GLN A 44 9.03 4.49 2.93
CA GLN A 44 8.65 5.88 2.61
C GLN A 44 7.28 5.95 1.94
N ALA A 45 7.00 5.03 1.02
CA ALA A 45 5.72 5.00 0.34
C ALA A 45 4.57 4.62 1.29
N LEU A 46 4.78 3.67 2.22
CA LEU A 46 3.79 3.35 3.25
C LEU A 46 3.51 4.55 4.17
N ALA A 47 4.56 5.25 4.60
CA ALA A 47 4.42 6.46 5.40
C ALA A 47 3.64 7.55 4.65
N ALA A 48 3.93 7.76 3.36
CA ALA A 48 3.23 8.72 2.52
C ALA A 48 1.74 8.36 2.34
N ILE A 49 1.42 7.07 2.17
CA ILE A 49 0.04 6.58 2.06
C ILE A 49 -0.72 6.80 3.36
N LYS A 50 -0.10 6.49 4.51
CA LYS A 50 -0.69 6.74 5.82
C LYS A 50 -0.96 8.23 6.02
N ALA A 51 0.00 9.09 5.70
CA ALA A 51 -0.15 10.54 5.81
C ALA A 51 -1.25 11.10 4.89
N ASN A 52 -1.32 10.64 3.63
CA ASN A 52 -2.35 11.05 2.69
C ASN A 52 -3.74 10.55 3.15
N GLY A 53 -3.83 9.30 3.62
CA GLY A 53 -5.04 8.75 4.21
C GLY A 53 -5.53 9.57 5.40
N GLN A 54 -4.63 9.95 6.31
CA GLN A 54 -4.96 10.80 7.46
C GLN A 54 -5.45 12.18 7.02
N MET A 55 -4.71 12.85 6.13
CA MET A 55 -5.08 14.17 5.62
C MET A 55 -6.47 14.16 4.97
N ARG A 56 -6.79 13.13 4.18
CA ARG A 56 -8.11 12.98 3.55
C ARG A 56 -9.21 12.66 4.56
N LEU A 57 -8.92 11.84 5.57
CA LEU A 57 -9.84 11.59 6.68
C LEU A 57 -10.16 12.90 7.41
N ASP A 58 -9.13 13.68 7.77
CA ASP A 58 -9.29 14.95 8.49
C ASP A 58 -10.09 15.96 7.65
N GLN A 59 -9.82 16.06 6.35
CA GLN A 59 -10.59 16.88 5.41
C GLN A 59 -12.05 16.43 5.32
N THR A 60 -12.29 15.13 5.15
CA THR A 60 -13.65 14.56 5.07
C THR A 60 -14.42 14.81 6.37
N GLN A 61 -13.77 14.60 7.52
CA GLN A 61 -14.36 14.87 8.83
C GLN A 61 -14.68 16.36 8.99
N SER A 62 -13.78 17.26 8.57
CA SER A 62 -13.98 18.71 8.63
C SER A 62 -15.17 19.16 7.76
N VAL A 63 -15.27 18.66 6.53
CA VAL A 63 -16.39 18.97 5.61
C VAL A 63 -17.73 18.49 6.20
N LEU A 64 -17.79 17.26 6.72
CA LEU A 64 -19.00 16.71 7.33
C LEU A 64 -19.41 17.45 8.61
N LYS A 65 -18.43 17.86 9.43
CA LYS A 65 -18.65 18.70 10.61
C LYS A 65 -19.18 20.09 10.22
N ALA A 66 -18.60 20.72 9.22
CA ALA A 66 -19.03 22.03 8.73
C ALA A 66 -20.45 21.99 8.16
N ALA A 67 -20.81 20.90 7.47
CA ALA A 67 -22.16 20.67 6.96
C ALA A 67 -23.19 20.35 8.07
N LYS A 68 -22.75 20.07 9.30
CA LYS A 68 -23.60 19.64 10.43
C LYS A 68 -24.50 18.47 10.05
N LEU A 69 -23.92 17.47 9.37
CA LEU A 69 -24.66 16.30 8.91
C LEU A 69 -25.31 15.57 10.10
N ASP A 70 -26.62 15.39 10.03
CA ASP A 70 -27.40 14.68 11.04
C ASP A 70 -27.49 13.19 10.68
N ILE A 71 -26.54 12.41 11.22
CA ILE A 71 -26.36 11.00 10.87
C ILE A 71 -27.54 10.14 11.33
N ASP A 72 -28.11 10.44 12.50
CA ASP A 72 -29.24 9.67 13.05
C ASP A 72 -30.50 9.83 12.21
N ARG A 73 -30.63 10.99 11.53
CA ARG A 73 -31.74 11.28 10.62
C ARG A 73 -31.63 10.59 9.26
N LEU A 74 -30.46 10.06 8.87
CA LEU A 74 -30.29 9.41 7.57
C LEU A 74 -31.19 8.17 7.42
N GLY A 75 -31.51 7.48 8.53
CA GLY A 75 -32.18 6.18 8.48
C GLY A 75 -31.28 5.10 7.87
N THR A 76 -31.80 3.88 7.71
CA THR A 76 -31.04 2.80 7.06
C THR A 76 -30.84 3.13 5.58
N ASN A 77 -29.63 2.93 5.05
CA ASN A 77 -29.25 3.24 3.67
C ASN A 77 -29.58 4.68 3.19
N ALA A 78 -29.55 5.66 4.09
CA ALA A 78 -29.86 7.06 3.78
C ALA A 78 -31.28 7.31 3.21
N GLU A 79 -32.26 6.46 3.54
CA GLU A 79 -33.67 6.59 3.10
C GLU A 79 -34.30 7.95 3.44
N ASN A 80 -33.87 8.59 4.52
CA ASN A 80 -34.41 9.87 5.02
C ASN A 80 -33.47 11.06 4.80
N ALA A 81 -32.38 10.85 4.04
CA ALA A 81 -31.38 11.85 3.77
C ALA A 81 -31.93 12.98 2.88
N ARG A 82 -31.50 14.22 3.14
CA ARG A 82 -31.84 15.34 2.28
C ARG A 82 -31.03 15.25 0.99
N ALA A 83 -31.53 15.86 -0.08
CA ALA A 83 -30.82 15.93 -1.36
C ALA A 83 -29.42 16.56 -1.21
N ASP A 84 -29.29 17.60 -0.37
CA ASP A 84 -28.01 18.27 -0.12
C ASP A 84 -27.01 17.36 0.63
N ASP A 85 -27.50 16.62 1.64
CA ASP A 85 -26.69 15.67 2.41
C ASP A 85 -26.18 14.53 1.51
N LEU A 86 -27.06 13.98 0.68
CA LEU A 86 -26.70 12.97 -0.32
C LEU A 86 -25.67 13.53 -1.30
N SER A 87 -25.90 14.71 -1.87
CA SER A 87 -24.99 15.34 -2.83
C SER A 87 -23.59 15.54 -2.24
N LEU A 88 -23.52 15.95 -0.97
CA LEU A 88 -22.25 16.10 -0.25
C LEU A 88 -21.55 14.75 -0.05
N LEU A 89 -22.28 13.70 0.34
CA LEU A 89 -21.71 12.37 0.52
C LEU A 89 -21.23 11.76 -0.80
N THR A 90 -21.94 11.97 -1.90
CA THR A 90 -21.51 11.54 -3.24
C THR A 90 -20.31 12.34 -3.73
N ALA A 91 -20.22 13.64 -3.41
CA ALA A 91 -19.06 14.47 -3.77
C ALA A 91 -17.78 14.05 -3.04
N LEU A 92 -17.91 13.44 -1.85
CA LEU A 92 -16.79 12.86 -1.10
C LEU A 92 -16.41 11.44 -1.58
N GLU A 93 -17.22 10.83 -2.45
CA GLU A 93 -16.87 9.56 -3.10
C GLU A 93 -15.76 9.77 -4.13
N ASN A 94 -14.83 8.81 -4.17
CA ASN A 94 -13.90 8.64 -5.27
C ASN A 94 -13.77 7.14 -5.60
N SER A 95 -13.30 6.82 -6.80
CA SER A 95 -12.89 5.47 -7.21
C SER A 95 -12.01 4.74 -6.17
N GLU A 96 -11.15 5.46 -5.44
CA GLU A 96 -10.24 4.93 -4.43
C GLU A 96 -10.78 5.04 -2.99
N THR A 97 -11.89 5.74 -2.75
CA THR A 97 -12.40 6.00 -1.39
C THR A 97 -13.80 5.43 -1.20
N SER A 98 -14.07 4.92 -0.01
CA SER A 98 -15.41 4.55 0.43
C SER A 98 -15.65 5.08 1.83
N LEU A 99 -16.87 5.51 2.09
CA LEU A 99 -17.31 6.01 3.37
C LEU A 99 -18.36 5.08 3.94
N ARG A 100 -18.26 4.83 5.24
CA ARG A 100 -19.31 4.17 6.03
C ARG A 100 -19.69 5.09 7.18
N LEU A 101 -20.98 5.36 7.30
CA LEU A 101 -21.54 6.14 8.39
C LEU A 101 -22.33 5.22 9.31
N TYR A 102 -22.07 5.35 10.59
CA TYR A 102 -22.79 4.65 11.65
C TYR A 102 -23.51 5.67 12.52
N ASN A 103 -24.77 5.39 12.85
CA ASN A 103 -25.55 6.22 13.77
C ASN A 103 -25.05 6.09 15.22
N SER A 104 -25.67 6.83 16.14
CA SER A 104 -25.37 6.78 17.57
C SER A 104 -25.60 5.40 18.20
N ALA A 105 -26.45 4.56 17.61
CA ALA A 105 -26.66 3.15 17.98
C ALA A 105 -25.63 2.19 17.35
N ASN A 106 -24.59 2.72 16.70
CA ASN A 106 -23.54 1.97 15.99
C ASN A 106 -24.07 1.07 14.84
N GLN A 107 -25.21 1.45 14.25
CA GLN A 107 -25.78 0.80 13.09
C GLN A 107 -25.32 1.49 11.81
N LEU A 108 -24.95 0.72 10.80
CA LEU A 108 -24.59 1.25 9.48
C LEU A 108 -25.82 1.92 8.85
N VAL A 109 -25.75 3.23 8.65
CA VAL A 109 -26.82 4.04 8.03
C VAL A 109 -26.52 4.42 6.59
N TYR A 110 -25.25 4.47 6.21
CA TYR A 110 -24.88 4.77 4.84
C TYR A 110 -23.54 4.14 4.50
N GLU A 111 -23.44 3.59 3.30
CA GLU A 111 -22.18 3.12 2.74
C GLU A 111 -22.13 3.53 1.27
N THR A 112 -21.11 4.29 0.90
CA THR A 112 -20.92 4.76 -0.48
C THR A 112 -20.69 3.59 -1.43
N ARG A 113 -19.89 2.60 -0.99
CA ARG A 113 -19.63 1.38 -1.76
C ARG A 113 -19.48 0.21 -0.83
N ARG A 114 -20.25 -0.85 -1.11
CA ARG A 114 -20.18 -2.12 -0.39
C ARG A 114 -18.82 -2.77 -0.59
N LEU A 115 -18.00 -2.71 0.45
CA LEU A 115 -16.71 -3.37 0.51
C LEU A 115 -16.80 -4.54 1.50
N ASP A 116 -16.24 -5.70 1.17
CA ASP A 116 -16.18 -6.84 2.12
C ASP A 116 -15.06 -6.66 3.17
N VAL A 117 -14.77 -5.44 3.59
CA VAL A 117 -13.71 -5.12 4.55
C VAL A 117 -14.32 -5.07 5.95
N PRO A 118 -13.72 -5.71 6.97
CA PRO A 118 -14.26 -5.69 8.33
C PRO A 118 -14.32 -4.28 8.89
N THR A 119 -15.30 -4.03 9.75
CA THR A 119 -15.41 -2.77 10.49
C THR A 119 -14.31 -2.72 11.54
N VAL A 120 -13.47 -1.68 11.48
CA VAL A 120 -12.42 -1.42 12.46
C VAL A 120 -12.95 -0.51 13.57
N ALA A 121 -12.50 -0.73 14.80
CA ALA A 121 -12.83 0.10 15.96
C ALA A 121 -12.47 1.59 15.74
N ALA A 122 -13.12 2.47 16.51
CA ALA A 122 -12.84 3.90 16.50
C ALA A 122 -11.37 4.17 16.84
N SER A 123 -10.68 4.86 15.93
CA SER A 123 -9.29 5.28 16.09
C SER A 123 -9.11 6.65 15.42
N PRO A 124 -8.57 7.65 16.14
CA PRO A 124 -8.33 8.98 15.57
C PRO A 124 -7.27 8.97 14.47
N GLN A 125 -6.45 7.90 14.43
CA GLN A 125 -5.44 7.71 13.40
C GLN A 125 -5.87 6.62 12.42
N VAL A 126 -5.60 6.87 11.14
CA VAL A 126 -5.70 5.83 10.10
C VAL A 126 -4.66 4.74 10.34
N ASP A 127 -5.01 3.51 10.02
CA ASP A 127 -4.07 2.40 10.00
C ASP A 127 -4.14 1.61 8.68
N ILE A 128 -3.06 0.90 8.36
CA ILE A 128 -2.95 0.09 7.15
C ILE A 128 -3.41 -1.33 7.46
N TYR A 129 -4.51 -1.73 6.84
CA TYR A 129 -5.13 -3.03 7.00
C TYR A 129 -4.92 -3.90 5.76
N PRO A 130 -4.13 -4.99 5.85
CA PRO A 130 -4.01 -5.95 4.76
C PRO A 130 -5.23 -6.87 4.71
N TYR A 131 -5.93 -6.90 3.57
CA TYR A 131 -7.10 -7.77 3.38
C TYR A 131 -7.16 -8.31 1.95
N LYS A 132 -7.39 -9.62 1.79
CA LYS A 132 -7.46 -10.30 0.47
C LYS A 132 -6.32 -9.91 -0.50
N LYS A 133 -5.08 -9.82 0.00
CA LYS A 133 -3.85 -9.40 -0.75
C LYS A 133 -3.83 -7.94 -1.22
N GLN A 134 -4.74 -7.11 -0.73
CA GLN A 134 -4.77 -5.68 -0.98
C GLN A 134 -4.50 -4.94 0.33
N LEU A 135 -3.95 -3.73 0.23
CA LEU A 135 -3.77 -2.82 1.35
C LEU A 135 -4.93 -1.83 1.36
N PHE A 136 -5.55 -1.66 2.53
CA PHE A 136 -6.57 -0.66 2.79
C PHE A 136 -6.05 0.28 3.86
N VAL A 137 -6.38 1.56 3.76
CA VAL A 137 -6.14 2.54 4.81
C VAL A 137 -7.49 2.85 5.44
N ILE A 138 -7.65 2.52 6.72
CA ILE A 138 -8.93 2.63 7.41
C ILE A 138 -8.74 3.56 8.60
N GLY A 139 -9.62 4.55 8.73
CA GLY A 139 -9.70 5.40 9.91
C GLY A 139 -11.14 5.57 10.34
N THR A 140 -11.37 5.58 11.64
CA THR A 140 -12.73 5.60 12.20
C THR A 140 -12.82 6.74 13.22
N VAL A 141 -13.54 7.80 12.89
CA VAL A 141 -13.63 9.02 13.70
C VAL A 141 -15.07 9.32 14.10
N SER A 142 -15.23 9.94 15.27
CA SER A 142 -16.52 10.44 15.71
C SER A 142 -16.92 11.70 14.92
N LEU A 143 -18.19 11.77 14.56
CA LEU A 143 -18.83 12.95 13.97
C LEU A 143 -19.88 13.48 14.96
N PRO A 144 -19.74 14.74 15.42
CA PRO A 144 -20.77 15.37 16.21
C PRO A 144 -22.02 15.57 15.34
N GLY A 145 -23.17 15.18 15.87
CA GLY A 145 -24.47 15.43 15.29
C GLY A 145 -24.85 16.91 15.40
N ARG A 146 -25.95 17.28 14.74
CA ARG A 146 -26.40 18.66 14.60
C ARG A 146 -26.59 19.38 15.94
N ASP A 147 -27.01 18.65 16.97
CA ASP A 147 -27.32 19.16 18.30
C ASP A 147 -26.13 19.03 19.28
N GLY A 148 -24.97 18.52 18.82
CA GLY A 148 -23.76 18.33 19.62
C GLY A 148 -23.82 17.22 20.67
N ALA A 149 -25.02 16.67 20.95
CA ALA A 149 -25.23 15.59 21.92
C ALA A 149 -25.18 14.19 21.28
N THR A 150 -25.72 14.05 20.06
CA THR A 150 -25.64 12.79 19.29
C THR A 150 -24.30 12.68 18.60
N THR A 151 -23.65 11.52 18.68
CA THR A 151 -22.35 11.28 18.05
C THR A 151 -22.47 10.07 17.14
N GLY A 152 -22.40 10.31 15.82
CA GLY A 152 -22.26 9.22 14.85
C GLY A 152 -20.78 8.90 14.63
N THR A 153 -20.51 7.84 13.88
CA THR A 153 -19.15 7.42 13.55
C THR A 153 -18.96 7.39 12.04
N LEU A 154 -17.89 8.01 11.56
CA LEU A 154 -17.41 7.92 10.19
C LEU A 154 -16.26 6.92 10.13
N GLN A 155 -16.39 5.91 9.29
CA GLN A 155 -15.29 5.06 8.88
C GLN A 155 -14.92 5.40 7.44
N TYR A 156 -13.73 5.94 7.28
CA TYR A 156 -13.11 6.26 6.00
C TYR A 156 -12.25 5.08 5.54
N ILE A 157 -12.46 4.61 4.31
CA ILE A 157 -11.73 3.50 3.73
C ILE A 157 -11.08 3.98 2.44
N TYR A 158 -9.75 3.99 2.39
CA TYR A 158 -8.97 4.36 1.22
C TYR A 158 -8.22 3.16 0.66
N ARG A 159 -8.28 3.00 -0.67
CA ARG A 159 -7.59 1.97 -1.44
C ARG A 159 -6.49 2.61 -2.27
N PRO A 160 -5.21 2.51 -1.86
CA PRO A 160 -4.10 3.03 -2.63
C PRO A 160 -3.80 2.11 -3.84
N LEU A 161 -4.68 2.11 -4.85
CA LEU A 161 -4.58 1.23 -6.02
C LEU A 161 -3.27 1.46 -6.78
N GLN A 162 -2.93 2.73 -7.01
CA GLN A 162 -1.68 3.11 -7.67
C GLN A 162 -0.42 2.57 -6.96
N TYR A 163 -0.45 2.52 -5.62
CA TYR A 163 0.67 1.98 -4.86
C TYR A 163 0.79 0.47 -5.01
N GLN A 164 -0.34 -0.25 -5.02
CA GLN A 164 -0.34 -1.70 -5.22
C GLN A 164 0.22 -2.06 -6.61
N ASP A 165 -0.17 -1.30 -7.64
CA ASP A 165 0.37 -1.47 -9.00
C ASP A 165 1.86 -1.14 -9.06
N TRP A 166 2.29 -0.06 -8.39
CA TRP A 166 3.69 0.32 -8.31
C TRP A 166 4.53 -0.75 -7.58
N LEU A 167 4.04 -1.29 -6.46
CA LEU A 167 4.70 -2.37 -5.72
C LEU A 167 4.86 -3.62 -6.59
N ALA A 168 3.81 -4.00 -7.32
CA ALA A 168 3.86 -5.15 -8.22
C ALA A 168 4.91 -4.95 -9.33
N LYS A 169 4.95 -3.76 -9.94
CA LYS A 169 5.96 -3.41 -10.96
C LYS A 169 7.37 -3.38 -10.37
N GLN A 170 7.56 -2.81 -9.19
CA GLN A 170 8.86 -2.75 -8.51
C GLN A 170 9.38 -4.16 -8.19
N GLN A 171 8.50 -5.04 -7.69
CA GLN A 171 8.82 -6.46 -7.46
C GLN A 171 9.23 -7.15 -8.77
N GLN A 172 8.44 -6.97 -9.83
CA GLN A 172 8.71 -7.58 -11.13
C GLN A 172 10.07 -7.12 -11.67
N LEU A 173 10.32 -5.81 -11.73
CA LEU A 173 11.59 -5.24 -12.20
C LEU A 173 12.78 -5.71 -11.36
N SER A 174 12.63 -5.76 -10.03
CA SER A 174 13.66 -6.29 -9.13
C SER A 174 13.96 -7.76 -9.45
N SER A 175 12.95 -8.59 -9.70
CA SER A 175 13.14 -9.98 -10.12
C SER A 175 13.86 -10.10 -11.47
N TRP A 176 13.51 -9.28 -12.46
CA TRP A 176 14.21 -9.27 -13.76
C TRP A 176 15.68 -8.92 -13.62
N VAL A 177 16.00 -7.92 -12.80
CA VAL A 177 17.38 -7.51 -12.54
C VAL A 177 18.17 -8.65 -11.85
N LEU A 178 17.56 -9.34 -10.88
CA LEU A 178 18.20 -10.49 -10.23
C LEU A 178 18.46 -11.64 -11.22
N VAL A 179 17.50 -11.94 -12.10
CA VAL A 179 17.68 -12.95 -13.15
C VAL A 179 18.80 -12.55 -14.11
N ALA A 180 18.84 -11.30 -14.56
CA ALA A 180 19.89 -10.80 -15.44
C ALA A 180 21.27 -10.91 -14.77
N ILE A 181 21.38 -10.51 -13.50
CA ILE A 181 22.59 -10.67 -12.69
C ILE A 181 23.05 -12.14 -12.65
N LEU A 182 22.12 -13.07 -12.46
CA LEU A 182 22.41 -14.50 -12.36
C LEU A 182 22.89 -15.07 -13.72
N LEU A 183 22.26 -14.66 -14.82
CA LEU A 183 22.67 -15.02 -16.18
C LEU A 183 24.06 -14.46 -16.52
N PHE A 184 24.34 -13.20 -16.23
CA PHE A 184 25.67 -12.61 -16.44
C PHE A 184 26.73 -13.33 -15.61
N SER A 185 26.41 -13.69 -14.36
CA SER A 185 27.32 -14.43 -13.49
C SER A 185 27.62 -15.84 -14.03
N LEU A 186 26.61 -16.54 -14.57
CA LEU A 186 26.79 -17.84 -15.23
C LEU A 186 27.67 -17.74 -16.48
N VAL A 187 27.41 -16.76 -17.35
CA VAL A 187 28.23 -16.54 -18.55
C VAL A 187 29.68 -16.23 -18.16
N PHE A 188 29.89 -15.43 -17.11
CA PHE A 188 31.26 -15.11 -16.64
C PHE A 188 31.96 -16.27 -15.93
N ALA A 189 31.20 -17.19 -15.31
CA ALA A 189 31.74 -18.36 -14.63
C ALA A 189 32.09 -19.52 -15.59
N TYR A 190 31.38 -19.64 -16.71
CA TYR A 190 31.50 -20.75 -17.66
C TYR A 190 32.00 -20.35 -19.06
N GLY A 191 32.11 -19.05 -19.34
CA GLY A 191 32.63 -18.48 -20.60
C GLY A 191 34.10 -18.10 -20.56
#